data_AF-A0A6M0JAA6-F1
#
_entry.id   AF-A0A6M0JAA6-F1
#
_cell.length_a   1.000
_cell.length_b   1.000
_cell.length_c   1.000
_cell.angle_alpha   90.00
_cell.angle_beta   90.00
_cell.angle_gamma   90.00
#
_symmetry.space_group_name_H-M   'P 1'
#
loop_
_entity.id
_entity.type
_entity.pdbx_description
1 polymer ?
#
loop_
_entity_poly.entity_id
_entity_poly.type
_entity_poly.pdbx_seq_one_letter_code
_entity_poly.pdbx_strand_id
1 'polypeptide(L)'
;MLKNLNLKQKFTILLLVILTFGLSLSGFALSSLLRENAKQDISSTGLILIQTMSSVRKYTSTQVNPELVDKLATEFLPQTVPGYSAREVFEILRKTTEYRDFFYKEATLNPTNLRDKADGFETEIVERFRNKSDLKEVSGFRSIPSGDIFYIARPLKVSEESCLKCHSVPEAAPQSMITLYGTANGFGWKLNEIVGAQIISVPAKNVISKANQSSLLIILIVSTIFIATILLVNLFLNRQVVVPLKRMTRIAEEVSTGHMEVEFEQMSNDEIGNLARAFKRMQLSLEMAMKRIKRTQGGTGD
;
A
#
# COMPACT_ATOMS: atom_id res chain seq x y z
N MET A 1 14.28 -36.67 5.85
CA MET A 1 12.85 -36.72 6.25
C MET A 1 11.88 -37.12 5.13
N LEU A 2 12.06 -36.72 3.87
CA LEU A 2 11.10 -37.00 2.77
C LEU A 2 10.95 -38.49 2.36
N LYS A 3 11.90 -39.37 2.73
CA LYS A 3 11.90 -40.78 2.28
C LYS A 3 10.77 -41.63 2.88
N ASN A 4 10.28 -41.31 4.08
CA ASN A 4 9.26 -42.11 4.79
C ASN A 4 7.81 -41.66 4.54
N LEU A 5 7.61 -40.67 3.66
CA LEU A 5 6.29 -40.11 3.39
C LEU A 5 5.59 -40.86 2.25
N ASN A 6 4.30 -41.09 2.41
CA ASN A 6 3.48 -41.63 1.32
C ASN A 6 3.30 -40.58 0.20
N LEU A 7 2.91 -41.03 -0.99
CA LEU A 7 2.82 -40.16 -2.17
C LEU A 7 1.90 -38.95 -1.94
N LYS A 8 0.78 -39.14 -1.24
CA LYS A 8 -0.14 -38.06 -0.86
C LYS A 8 0.56 -37.00 -0.02
N GLN A 9 1.27 -37.40 1.05
CA GLN A 9 1.98 -36.48 1.93
C GLN A 9 3.06 -35.68 1.19
N LYS A 10 3.84 -36.33 0.31
CA LYS A 10 4.85 -35.63 -0.51
C LYS A 10 4.20 -34.54 -1.37
N PHE A 11 3.08 -34.86 -2.01
CA PHE A 11 2.35 -33.93 -2.87
C PHE A 11 1.71 -32.80 -2.06
N THR A 12 1.07 -33.10 -0.93
CA THR A 12 0.50 -32.09 -0.04
C THR A 12 1.57 -31.13 0.48
N ILE A 13 2.74 -31.64 0.91
CA ILE A 13 3.85 -30.79 1.35
C ILE A 13 4.34 -29.90 0.22
N LEU A 14 4.53 -30.45 -0.98
CA LEU A 14 4.95 -29.66 -2.15
C LEU A 14 3.95 -28.53 -2.44
N LEU A 15 2.64 -28.82 -2.45
CA LEU A 15 1.60 -27.82 -2.64
C LEU A 15 1.60 -26.75 -1.54
N LEU A 16 1.80 -27.14 -0.27
CA LEU A 16 1.88 -26.19 0.84
C LEU A 16 3.12 -25.30 0.74
N VAL A 17 4.26 -25.83 0.29
CA VAL A 17 5.48 -25.04 0.06
C VAL A 17 5.26 -24.03 -1.06
N ILE A 18 4.72 -24.46 -2.21
CA ILE A 18 4.39 -23.57 -3.32
C ILE A 18 3.41 -22.49 -2.88
N LEU A 19 2.40 -22.88 -2.11
CA LEU A 19 1.39 -21.96 -1.57
C LEU A 19 2.01 -20.91 -0.67
N THR A 20 2.73 -21.34 0.37
CA THR A 20 3.28 -20.43 1.38
C THR A 20 4.24 -19.45 0.74
N PHE A 21 5.08 -19.91 -0.19
CA PHE A 21 5.96 -19.04 -0.95
C PHE A 21 5.18 -18.07 -1.86
N GLY A 22 4.21 -18.59 -2.64
CA GLY A 22 3.42 -17.79 -3.58
C GLY A 22 2.54 -16.73 -2.89
N LEU A 23 1.88 -17.09 -1.79
CA LEU A 23 1.08 -16.18 -0.97
C LEU A 23 1.95 -15.14 -0.28
N SER A 24 3.12 -15.52 0.24
CA SER A 24 4.03 -14.56 0.89
C SER A 24 4.54 -13.54 -0.11
N LEU A 25 5.02 -13.99 -1.27
CA LEU A 25 5.54 -13.11 -2.32
C LEU A 25 4.45 -12.19 -2.89
N SER A 26 3.31 -12.77 -3.27
CA SER A 26 2.18 -12.01 -3.84
C SER A 26 1.56 -11.08 -2.83
N GLY A 27 1.40 -11.53 -1.58
CA GLY A 27 0.87 -10.73 -0.48
C GLY A 27 1.78 -9.54 -0.15
N PHE A 28 3.10 -9.75 -0.11
CA PHE A 28 4.08 -8.69 0.08
C PHE A 28 4.04 -7.67 -1.08
N ALA A 29 4.02 -8.15 -2.33
CA ALA A 29 3.94 -7.30 -3.51
C ALA A 29 2.65 -6.46 -3.53
N LEU A 30 1.50 -7.09 -3.26
CA LEU A 30 0.20 -6.41 -3.20
C LEU A 30 0.15 -5.38 -2.07
N SER A 31 0.61 -5.73 -0.87
CA SER A 31 0.63 -4.81 0.27
C SER A 31 1.52 -3.60 -0.01
N SER A 32 2.68 -3.83 -0.63
CA SER A 32 3.60 -2.76 -1.04
C SER A 32 2.97 -1.85 -2.09
N LEU A 33 2.32 -2.42 -3.10
CA LEU A 33 1.63 -1.67 -4.15
C LEU A 33 0.47 -0.81 -3.60
N LEU A 34 -0.40 -1.40 -2.77
CA LEU A 34 -1.52 -0.68 -2.17
C LEU A 34 -1.04 0.45 -1.25
N ARG A 35 0.04 0.23 -0.49
CA ARG A 35 0.62 1.26 0.37
C ARG A 35 1.24 2.39 -0.46
N GLU A 36 1.87 2.08 -1.58
CA GLU A 36 2.45 3.09 -2.46
C GLU A 36 1.36 3.92 -3.16
N ASN A 37 0.32 3.28 -3.68
CA ASN A 37 -0.85 3.98 -4.22
C ASN A 37 -1.50 4.90 -3.18
N ALA A 38 -1.68 4.40 -1.94
CA ALA A 38 -2.21 5.21 -0.85
C ALA A 38 -1.35 6.46 -0.57
N LYS A 39 -0.02 6.36 -0.64
CA LYS A 39 0.85 7.54 -0.50
C LYS A 39 0.70 8.51 -1.67
N GLN A 40 0.62 7.99 -2.90
CA GLN A 40 0.45 8.81 -4.10
C GLN A 40 -0.89 9.56 -4.08
N ASP A 41 -1.96 8.91 -3.63
CA ASP A 41 -3.29 9.51 -3.48
C ASP A 41 -3.25 10.67 -2.48
N ILE A 42 -2.73 10.44 -1.28
CA ILE A 42 -2.60 11.48 -0.24
C ILE A 42 -1.74 12.64 -0.74
N SER A 43 -0.63 12.33 -1.41
CA SER A 43 0.26 13.34 -1.98
C SER A 43 -0.44 14.17 -3.05
N SER A 44 -1.20 13.55 -3.94
CA SER A 44 -1.95 14.24 -4.99
C SER A 44 -3.02 15.15 -4.39
N THR A 45 -3.75 14.69 -3.37
CA THR A 45 -4.70 15.52 -2.63
C THR A 45 -4.00 16.73 -1.99
N GLY A 46 -2.87 16.51 -1.30
CA GLY A 46 -2.09 17.60 -0.70
C GLY A 46 -1.62 18.63 -1.73
N LEU A 47 -1.15 18.17 -2.89
CA LEU A 47 -0.67 19.01 -3.99
C LEU A 47 -1.79 19.88 -4.59
N ILE A 48 -2.97 19.30 -4.79
CA ILE A 48 -4.14 20.04 -5.30
C ILE A 48 -4.56 21.10 -4.27
N LEU A 49 -4.57 20.77 -2.98
CA LEU A 49 -4.96 21.72 -1.93
C LEU A 49 -3.97 22.88 -1.80
N ILE A 50 -2.65 22.61 -1.77
CA ILE A 50 -1.65 23.68 -1.67
C ILE A 50 -1.64 24.56 -2.92
N GLN A 51 -1.85 23.97 -4.10
CA GLN A 51 -1.98 24.72 -5.34
C GLN A 51 -3.25 25.57 -5.36
N THR A 52 -4.37 25.04 -4.87
CA THR A 52 -5.63 25.79 -4.74
C THR A 52 -5.47 26.98 -3.81
N MET A 53 -4.83 26.81 -2.64
CA MET A 53 -4.57 27.93 -1.72
C MET A 53 -3.61 28.96 -2.32
N SER A 54 -2.61 28.52 -3.09
CA SER A 54 -1.74 29.41 -3.86
C SER A 54 -2.52 30.21 -4.91
N SER A 55 -3.49 29.58 -5.58
CA SER A 55 -4.39 30.26 -6.52
C SER A 55 -5.29 31.28 -5.83
N VAL A 56 -5.82 30.98 -4.63
CA VAL A 56 -6.58 31.94 -3.82
C VAL A 56 -5.73 33.16 -3.47
N ARG A 57 -4.48 32.96 -3.03
CA ARG A 57 -3.53 34.06 -2.79
C ARG A 57 -3.33 34.92 -4.03
N LYS A 58 -3.07 34.27 -5.17
CA LYS A 58 -2.83 34.95 -6.44
C LYS A 58 -4.06 35.78 -6.82
N TYR A 59 -5.25 35.20 -6.76
CA TYR A 59 -6.52 35.89 -7.02
C TYR A 59 -6.71 37.11 -6.11
N THR A 60 -6.49 36.97 -4.80
CA THR A 60 -6.59 38.10 -3.87
C THR A 60 -5.61 39.21 -4.27
N SER A 61 -4.36 38.89 -4.58
CA SER A 61 -3.37 39.90 -4.97
C SER A 61 -3.63 40.55 -6.33
N THR A 62 -4.11 39.81 -7.33
CA THR A 62 -4.20 40.29 -8.72
C THR A 62 -5.58 40.83 -9.11
N GLN A 63 -6.64 40.41 -8.43
CA GLN A 63 -8.02 40.76 -8.77
C GLN A 63 -8.74 41.50 -7.65
N VAL A 64 -8.48 41.17 -6.38
CA VAL A 64 -9.18 41.81 -5.24
C VAL A 64 -8.48 43.09 -4.81
N ASN A 65 -7.17 43.05 -4.62
CA ASN A 65 -6.42 44.19 -4.10
C ASN A 65 -6.50 45.46 -4.97
N PRO A 66 -6.42 45.39 -6.32
CA PRO A 66 -6.54 46.58 -7.17
C PRO A 66 -7.88 47.33 -7.00
N GLU A 67 -8.97 46.62 -6.74
CA GLU A 67 -10.31 47.20 -6.59
C GLU A 67 -10.53 47.87 -5.22
N LEU A 68 -9.61 47.67 -4.27
CA LEU A 68 -9.75 48.16 -2.89
C LEU A 68 -8.66 49.19 -2.51
N VAL A 69 -7.86 49.66 -3.46
CA VAL A 69 -6.73 50.57 -3.21
C VAL A 69 -7.14 51.80 -2.39
N ASP A 70 -8.23 52.46 -2.76
CA ASP A 70 -8.69 53.68 -2.07
C ASP A 70 -9.10 53.40 -0.61
N LYS A 71 -9.78 52.27 -0.38
CA LYS A 71 -10.20 51.87 0.96
C LYS A 71 -9.00 51.45 1.82
N LEU A 72 -8.04 50.73 1.24
CA LEU A 72 -6.82 50.30 1.91
C LEU A 72 -5.88 51.45 2.27
N ALA A 73 -6.05 52.63 1.67
CA ALA A 73 -5.30 53.82 2.06
C ALA A 73 -5.67 54.34 3.46
N THR A 74 -6.86 53.99 3.97
CA THR A 74 -7.39 54.50 5.25
C THR A 74 -7.70 53.40 6.26
N GLU A 75 -8.08 52.21 5.80
CA GLU A 75 -8.49 51.09 6.65
C GLU A 75 -7.73 49.80 6.29
N PHE A 76 -7.14 49.15 7.29
CA PHE A 76 -6.52 47.85 7.09
C PHE A 76 -7.59 46.75 7.14
N LEU A 77 -7.77 46.07 6.00
CA LEU A 77 -8.70 44.96 5.86
C LEU A 77 -7.92 43.65 5.76
N PRO A 78 -7.94 42.77 6.77
CA PRO A 78 -7.20 41.50 6.72
C PRO A 78 -7.54 40.64 5.48
N GLN A 79 -8.76 40.74 4.96
CA GLN A 79 -9.27 40.00 3.80
C GLN A 79 -8.48 40.29 2.51
N THR A 80 -7.77 41.42 2.41
CA THR A 80 -6.94 41.77 1.25
C THR A 80 -5.51 41.23 1.37
N VAL A 81 -5.15 40.64 2.51
CA VAL A 81 -3.87 39.94 2.67
C VAL A 81 -4.00 38.54 2.05
N PRO A 82 -3.19 38.19 1.03
CA PRO A 82 -3.31 36.91 0.34
C PRO A 82 -3.30 35.69 1.26
N GLY A 83 -2.43 35.68 2.27
CA GLY A 83 -2.30 34.57 3.23
C GLY A 83 -3.47 34.45 4.20
N TYR A 84 -4.05 35.59 4.59
CA TYR A 84 -5.27 35.60 5.39
C TYR A 84 -6.42 35.01 4.57
N SER A 85 -6.64 35.50 3.35
CA SER A 85 -7.70 35.00 2.45
C SER A 85 -7.60 33.50 2.21
N ALA A 86 -6.41 33.01 1.82
CA ALA A 86 -6.19 31.58 1.60
C ALA A 86 -6.47 30.75 2.84
N ARG A 87 -6.03 31.19 4.03
CA ARG A 87 -6.33 30.45 5.25
C ARG A 87 -7.79 30.49 5.64
N GLU A 88 -8.48 31.63 5.58
CA GLU A 88 -9.90 31.68 5.93
C GLU A 88 -10.74 30.82 4.97
N VAL A 89 -10.41 30.79 3.67
CA VAL A 89 -11.03 29.86 2.72
C VAL A 89 -10.80 28.40 3.14
N PHE A 90 -9.58 28.06 3.57
CA PHE A 90 -9.29 26.72 4.07
C PHE A 90 -10.02 26.40 5.38
N GLU A 91 -10.16 27.35 6.29
CA GLU A 91 -10.93 27.17 7.52
C GLU A 91 -12.42 26.98 7.24
N ILE A 92 -12.96 27.57 6.17
CA ILE A 92 -14.31 27.25 5.68
C ILE A 92 -14.37 25.80 5.19
N LEU A 93 -13.40 25.33 4.40
CA LEU A 93 -13.32 23.93 3.95
C LEU A 93 -13.35 22.96 5.15
N ARG A 94 -12.61 23.27 6.21
CA ARG A 94 -12.53 22.46 7.44
C ARG A 94 -13.82 22.37 8.24
N LYS A 95 -14.81 23.23 7.98
CA LYS A 95 -16.14 23.11 8.59
C LYS A 95 -16.93 21.92 8.04
N THR A 96 -16.56 21.42 6.86
CA THR A 96 -17.12 20.18 6.31
C THR A 96 -16.52 18.96 7.01
N THR A 97 -17.38 18.07 7.52
CA THR A 97 -16.97 16.91 8.33
C THR A 97 -15.86 16.06 7.71
N GLU A 98 -15.85 15.89 6.40
CA GLU A 98 -14.84 15.12 5.66
C GLU A 98 -13.44 15.76 5.71
N TYR A 99 -13.35 17.09 5.80
CA TYR A 99 -12.10 17.85 5.72
C TYR A 99 -11.66 18.47 7.05
N ARG A 100 -12.37 18.17 8.16
CA ARG A 100 -12.13 18.77 9.48
C ARG A 100 -10.67 18.64 9.96
N ASP A 101 -10.07 17.50 9.67
CA ASP A 101 -8.73 17.13 10.13
C ASP A 101 -7.63 17.49 9.12
N PHE A 102 -7.97 18.21 8.04
CA PHE A 102 -7.01 18.80 7.13
C PHE A 102 -6.56 20.15 7.69
N PHE A 103 -5.32 20.55 7.44
CA PHE A 103 -4.80 21.83 7.92
C PHE A 103 -4.02 22.52 6.82
N TYR A 104 -4.17 23.85 6.76
CA TYR A 104 -3.34 24.73 5.96
C TYR A 104 -2.77 25.82 6.86
N LYS A 105 -1.47 26.06 6.74
CA LYS A 105 -0.79 27.12 7.49
C LYS A 105 0.33 27.71 6.65
N GLU A 106 0.50 29.02 6.76
CA GLU A 106 1.70 29.70 6.27
C GLU A 106 2.67 29.87 7.43
N ALA A 107 3.32 28.78 7.80
CA ALA A 107 4.20 28.71 8.95
C ALA A 107 5.40 29.63 8.74
N THR A 108 5.40 30.75 9.46
CA THR A 108 6.34 31.86 9.28
C THR A 108 7.16 32.03 10.54
N LEU A 109 8.46 32.31 10.39
CA LEU A 109 9.36 32.46 11.55
C LEU A 109 9.06 33.74 12.35
N ASN A 110 8.72 34.83 11.67
CA ASN A 110 8.28 36.08 12.28
C ASN A 110 7.00 36.59 11.60
N PRO A 111 5.81 36.05 11.96
CA PRO A 111 4.55 36.46 11.35
C PRO A 111 3.97 37.71 12.01
N THR A 112 3.18 38.47 11.27
CA THR A 112 2.31 39.51 11.86
C THR A 112 1.28 38.90 12.82
N ASN A 113 0.68 37.76 12.45
CA ASN A 113 -0.33 37.10 13.25
C ASN A 113 0.22 35.83 13.90
N LEU A 114 0.15 35.71 15.22
CA LEU A 114 0.78 34.61 15.96
C LEU A 114 0.22 33.21 15.64
N ARG A 115 -1.00 33.11 15.09
CA ARG A 115 -1.52 31.83 14.56
C ARG A 115 -0.73 31.30 13.36
N ASP A 116 0.14 32.10 12.74
CA ASP A 116 1.06 31.68 11.67
C ASP A 116 2.46 31.36 12.18
N LYS A 117 2.73 31.51 13.48
CA LYS A 117 4.07 31.28 14.02
C LYS A 117 4.46 29.83 13.82
N ALA A 118 5.57 29.61 13.14
CA ALA A 118 6.11 28.28 12.92
C ALA A 118 6.36 27.57 14.27
N ASP A 119 5.91 26.33 14.39
CA ASP A 119 6.32 25.44 15.47
C ASP A 119 7.77 24.95 15.27
N GLY A 120 8.29 24.11 16.17
CA GLY A 120 9.67 23.60 16.04
C GLY A 120 9.91 22.81 14.74
N PHE A 121 8.96 21.96 14.35
CA PHE A 121 9.06 21.15 13.13
C PHE A 121 8.93 22.00 11.86
N GLU A 122 8.00 22.95 11.85
CA GLU A 122 7.80 23.87 10.74
C GLU A 122 9.03 24.78 10.58
N THR A 123 9.65 25.20 11.68
CA THR A 123 10.90 25.96 11.68
C THR A 123 12.02 25.19 10.96
N GLU A 124 12.18 23.89 11.24
CA GLU A 124 13.16 23.05 10.54
C GLU A 124 12.92 22.99 9.02
N ILE A 125 11.65 22.96 8.60
CA ILE A 125 11.28 23.00 7.18
C ILE A 125 11.68 24.35 6.56
N VAL A 126 11.37 25.46 7.22
CA VAL A 126 11.74 26.81 6.72
C VAL A 126 13.25 26.94 6.61
N GLU A 127 14.00 26.48 7.60
CA GLU A 127 15.46 26.52 7.58
C GLU A 127 16.06 25.59 6.49
N ARG A 128 15.43 24.45 6.19
CA ARG A 128 15.82 23.64 5.02
C ARG A 128 15.69 24.40 3.70
N PHE A 129 14.59 25.14 3.52
CA PHE A 129 14.41 25.96 2.34
C PHE A 129 15.42 27.12 2.26
N ARG A 130 15.72 27.77 3.39
CA ARG A 130 16.76 28.81 3.47
C ARG A 130 18.15 28.29 3.09
N ASN A 131 18.49 27.09 3.56
CA ASN A 131 19.79 26.47 3.31
C ASN A 131 19.92 25.87 1.90
N LYS A 132 18.81 25.63 1.20
CA LYS A 132 18.77 25.06 -0.15
C LYS A 132 17.83 25.86 -1.03
N SER A 133 18.34 26.93 -1.64
CA SER A 133 17.55 27.87 -2.47
C SER A 133 16.76 27.21 -3.61
N ASP A 134 17.23 26.07 -4.10
CA ASP A 134 16.65 25.39 -5.27
C ASP A 134 15.55 24.39 -4.87
N LEU A 135 15.38 24.17 -3.56
CA LEU A 135 14.39 23.26 -3.01
C LEU A 135 13.00 23.89 -3.09
N LYS A 136 12.17 23.38 -4.00
CA LYS A 136 10.83 23.93 -4.26
C LYS A 136 9.74 23.32 -3.39
N GLU A 137 9.96 22.12 -2.88
CA GLU A 137 8.97 21.37 -2.14
C GLU A 137 9.64 20.37 -1.19
N VAL A 138 9.02 20.15 -0.04
CA VAL A 138 9.36 19.08 0.90
C VAL A 138 8.07 18.41 1.33
N SER A 139 8.04 17.09 1.34
CA SER A 139 6.88 16.33 1.80
C SER A 139 7.31 15.12 2.63
N GLY A 140 6.39 14.60 3.42
CA GLY A 140 6.65 13.43 4.24
C GLY A 140 5.56 13.13 5.24
N PHE A 141 5.84 12.20 6.14
CA PHE A 141 4.95 11.83 7.24
C PHE A 141 5.44 12.44 8.55
N ARG A 142 4.50 12.87 9.39
CA ARG A 142 4.74 13.32 10.76
C ARG A 142 3.68 12.70 11.66
N SER A 143 4.10 12.13 12.78
CA SER A 143 3.19 11.71 13.84
C SER A 143 2.90 12.90 14.76
N ILE A 144 1.62 13.19 14.98
CA ILE A 144 1.14 14.18 15.94
C ILE A 144 0.17 13.51 16.92
N PRO A 145 -0.14 14.11 18.09
CA PRO A 145 -1.04 13.48 19.08
C PRO A 145 -2.41 13.07 18.53
N SER A 146 -2.93 13.76 17.50
CA SER A 146 -4.20 13.41 16.85
C SER A 146 -4.09 12.29 15.81
N GLY A 147 -2.88 11.84 15.45
CA GLY A 147 -2.63 10.75 14.52
C GLY A 147 -1.52 11.07 13.51
N ASP A 148 -1.25 10.12 12.60
CA ASP A 148 -0.28 10.34 11.54
C ASP A 148 -0.87 11.24 10.45
N ILE A 149 -0.08 12.25 10.07
CA ILE A 149 -0.38 13.15 8.96
C ILE A 149 0.69 13.02 7.88
N PHE A 150 0.27 13.27 6.64
CA PHE A 150 1.16 13.56 5.54
C PHE A 150 1.19 15.08 5.34
N TYR A 151 2.37 15.66 5.17
CA TYR A 151 2.52 17.08 4.91
C TYR A 151 3.18 17.34 3.56
N ILE A 152 2.81 18.46 2.94
CA ILE A 152 3.52 19.05 1.81
C ILE A 152 3.81 20.50 2.17
N ALA A 153 5.05 20.91 1.98
CA ALA A 153 5.53 22.24 2.25
C ALA A 153 6.15 22.87 1.00
N ARG A 154 5.89 24.16 0.77
CA ARG A 154 6.53 24.99 -0.25
C ARG A 154 7.09 26.27 0.38
N PRO A 155 8.24 26.79 -0.08
CA PRO A 155 8.85 27.97 0.51
C PRO A 155 7.99 29.20 0.29
N LEU A 156 7.83 30.02 1.33
CA LEU A 156 7.21 31.34 1.25
C LEU A 156 8.31 32.39 1.10
N LYS A 157 8.68 32.67 -0.16
CA LYS A 157 9.68 33.66 -0.53
C LYS A 157 9.04 35.04 -0.74
N VAL A 158 9.66 36.08 -0.21
CA VAL A 158 9.30 37.47 -0.49
C VAL A 158 9.77 37.83 -1.89
N SER A 159 8.97 37.54 -2.91
CA SER A 159 9.36 37.72 -4.31
C SER A 159 9.07 39.12 -4.86
N GLU A 160 8.21 39.91 -4.20
CA GLU A 160 7.73 41.21 -4.67
C GLU A 160 8.05 42.31 -3.66
N GLU A 161 8.42 43.50 -4.13
CA GLU A 161 8.65 44.67 -3.27
C GLU A 161 7.37 45.14 -2.56
N SER A 162 6.20 44.84 -3.12
CA SER A 162 4.91 45.18 -2.52
C SER A 162 4.73 44.59 -1.11
N CYS A 163 5.36 43.44 -0.81
CA CYS A 163 5.36 42.86 0.53
C CYS A 163 6.07 43.76 1.55
N LEU A 164 7.11 44.47 1.13
CA LEU A 164 7.93 45.31 2.00
C LEU A 164 7.25 46.63 2.37
N LYS A 165 6.14 46.99 1.70
CA LYS A 165 5.30 48.13 2.11
C LYS A 165 4.71 47.93 3.51
N CYS A 166 4.50 46.69 3.93
CA CYS A 166 3.95 46.38 5.26
C CYS A 166 4.92 45.61 6.17
N HIS A 167 5.92 44.92 5.61
CA HIS A 167 6.78 43.99 6.36
C HIS A 167 8.25 44.41 6.46
N SER A 168 8.63 45.60 5.99
CA SER A 168 9.99 46.13 6.14
C SER A 168 10.24 46.61 7.57
N VAL A 169 9.82 47.81 7.91
CA VAL A 169 9.91 48.41 9.25
C VAL A 169 8.52 48.86 9.72
N PRO A 170 8.26 48.91 11.04
CA PRO A 170 6.95 49.31 11.57
C PRO A 170 6.47 50.66 11.03
N GLU A 171 7.36 51.64 10.88
CA GLU A 171 7.02 53.01 10.47
C GLU A 171 6.53 53.11 9.02
N ALA A 172 6.84 52.11 8.19
CA ALA A 172 6.39 52.06 6.79
C ALA A 172 5.00 51.42 6.65
N ALA A 173 4.54 50.67 7.66
CA ALA A 173 3.30 49.92 7.58
C ALA A 173 2.06 50.78 7.84
N PRO A 174 0.88 50.38 7.31
CA PRO A 174 -0.36 51.10 7.57
C PRO A 174 -0.65 51.23 9.07
N GLN A 175 -0.96 52.44 9.54
CA GLN A 175 -1.21 52.69 10.97
C GLN A 175 -2.35 51.81 11.52
N SER A 176 -3.38 51.56 10.71
CA SER A 176 -4.49 50.67 11.04
C SER A 176 -4.07 49.20 11.24
N MET A 177 -3.03 48.73 10.53
CA MET A 177 -2.43 47.41 10.77
C MET A 177 -1.67 47.38 12.11
N ILE A 178 -0.89 48.42 12.39
CA ILE A 178 -0.12 48.54 13.64
C ILE A 178 -1.06 48.59 14.85
N THR A 179 -2.17 49.30 14.77
CA THR A 179 -3.19 49.32 15.83
C THR A 179 -3.75 47.92 16.11
N LEU A 180 -3.90 47.08 15.09
CA LEU A 180 -4.47 45.74 15.22
C LEU A 180 -3.46 44.69 15.70
N TYR A 181 -2.20 44.75 15.23
CA TYR A 181 -1.19 43.70 15.44
C TYR A 181 0.03 44.13 16.26
N GLY A 182 0.17 45.43 16.54
CA GLY A 182 1.35 46.01 17.17
C GLY A 182 2.57 46.04 16.25
N THR A 183 3.72 46.37 16.85
CA THR A 183 5.01 46.51 16.15
C THR A 183 5.99 45.38 16.42
N ALA A 184 5.63 44.43 17.28
CA ALA A 184 6.57 43.43 17.80
C ALA A 184 6.93 42.31 16.79
N ASN A 185 6.02 41.97 15.87
CA ASN A 185 6.20 40.83 14.96
C ASN A 185 5.78 41.19 13.52
N GLY A 186 6.27 40.40 12.55
CA GLY A 186 5.88 40.57 11.14
C GLY A 186 6.64 41.66 10.39
N PHE A 187 7.78 42.11 10.92
CA PHE A 187 8.66 43.09 10.29
C PHE A 187 10.08 42.54 10.11
N GLY A 188 10.94 43.30 9.43
CA GLY A 188 12.33 42.97 9.16
C GLY A 188 12.54 42.05 7.96
N TRP A 189 11.51 41.82 7.14
CA TRP A 189 11.61 40.95 5.97
C TRP A 189 12.45 41.61 4.88
N LYS A 190 13.20 40.81 4.13
CA LYS A 190 14.00 41.28 3.00
C LYS A 190 13.50 40.70 1.67
N LEU A 191 13.69 41.47 0.59
CA LEU A 191 13.41 40.97 -0.76
C LEU A 191 14.23 39.70 -1.02
N ASN A 192 13.60 38.71 -1.63
CA ASN A 192 14.12 37.37 -1.89
C ASN A 192 14.37 36.49 -0.65
N GLU A 193 14.03 36.94 0.56
CA GLU A 193 14.12 36.10 1.75
C GLU A 193 13.00 35.07 1.81
N ILE A 194 13.31 33.86 2.27
CA ILE A 194 12.32 32.85 2.64
C ILE A 194 11.93 33.12 4.10
N VAL A 195 10.73 33.63 4.32
CA VAL A 195 10.26 34.04 5.67
C VAL A 195 9.45 32.95 6.36
N GLY A 196 8.98 31.97 5.58
CA GLY A 196 8.16 30.87 6.06
C GLY A 196 8.00 29.76 5.03
N ALA A 197 7.02 28.89 5.25
CA ALA A 197 6.59 27.86 4.34
C ALA A 197 5.06 27.75 4.34
N GLN A 198 4.48 27.53 3.16
CA GLN A 198 3.10 27.10 3.03
C GLN A 198 3.05 25.61 3.28
N ILE A 199 2.25 25.16 4.24
CA ILE A 199 2.17 23.77 4.66
C ILE A 199 0.72 23.31 4.59
N ILE A 200 0.48 22.24 3.83
CA ILE A 200 -0.76 21.46 3.87
C ILE A 200 -0.48 20.19 4.65
N SER A 201 -1.35 19.87 5.61
CA SER A 201 -1.36 18.60 6.33
C SER A 201 -2.65 17.85 6.06
N VAL A 202 -2.53 16.59 5.64
CA VAL A 202 -3.62 15.69 5.29
C VAL A 202 -3.57 14.48 6.25
N PRO A 203 -4.70 14.03 6.82
CA PRO A 203 -4.73 12.82 7.64
C PRO A 203 -4.25 11.59 6.86
N ALA A 204 -3.18 10.94 7.33
CA ALA A 204 -2.65 9.74 6.70
C ALA A 204 -3.23 8.46 7.30
N LYS A 205 -3.66 8.51 8.57
CA LYS A 205 -4.15 7.35 9.32
C LYS A 205 -5.27 6.61 8.59
N ASN A 206 -6.27 7.32 8.07
CA ASN A 206 -7.44 6.70 7.45
C ASN A 206 -7.13 6.11 6.07
N VAL A 207 -6.21 6.71 5.32
CA VAL A 207 -5.88 6.25 3.97
C VAL A 207 -4.95 5.04 4.02
N ILE A 208 -3.92 5.09 4.87
CA ILE A 208 -3.00 3.96 5.06
C ILE A 208 -3.70 2.78 5.74
N SER A 209 -4.58 3.03 6.72
CA SER A 209 -5.33 1.94 7.37
C SER A 209 -6.29 1.24 6.42
N LYS A 210 -6.99 2.00 5.55
CA LYS A 210 -7.82 1.44 4.47
C LYS A 210 -7.00 0.58 3.52
N ALA A 211 -5.83 1.03 3.09
CA ALA A 211 -4.93 0.25 2.23
C ALA A 211 -4.51 -1.08 2.88
N ASN A 212 -4.18 -1.05 4.18
CA ASN A 212 -3.85 -2.26 4.94
C ASN A 212 -5.04 -3.21 5.10
N GLN A 213 -6.23 -2.69 5.39
CA GLN A 213 -7.46 -3.48 5.50
C GLN A 213 -7.83 -4.14 4.17
N SER A 214 -7.77 -3.39 3.06
CA SER A 214 -7.98 -3.93 1.71
C SER A 214 -6.95 -5.01 1.37
N SER A 215 -5.67 -4.79 1.70
CA SER A 215 -4.62 -5.79 1.51
C SER A 215 -4.91 -7.08 2.27
N LEU A 216 -5.29 -6.98 3.54
CA LEU A 216 -5.62 -8.14 4.37
C LEU A 216 -6.85 -8.89 3.85
N LEU A 217 -7.89 -8.18 3.41
CA LEU A 217 -9.10 -8.78 2.84
C LEU A 217 -8.80 -9.53 1.55
N ILE A 218 -8.00 -8.95 0.65
CA ILE A 218 -7.59 -9.61 -0.60
C ILE A 218 -6.73 -10.84 -0.30
N ILE A 219 -5.76 -10.73 0.62
CA ILE A 219 -4.93 -11.88 1.04
C ILE A 219 -5.81 -13.00 1.61
N LEU A 220 -6.82 -12.68 2.41
CA LEU A 220 -7.74 -13.67 2.98
C LEU A 220 -8.55 -14.37 1.90
N ILE A 221 -9.13 -13.63 0.95
CA ILE A 221 -9.88 -14.20 -0.19
C ILE A 221 -8.97 -15.11 -1.02
N VAL A 222 -7.80 -14.63 -1.42
CA VAL A 222 -6.84 -15.41 -2.23
C VAL A 222 -6.40 -16.66 -1.48
N SER A 223 -6.07 -16.55 -0.19
CA SER A 223 -5.71 -17.70 0.66
C SER A 223 -6.83 -18.73 0.73
N THR A 224 -8.09 -18.28 0.83
CA THR A 224 -9.26 -19.17 0.88
C THR A 224 -9.43 -19.95 -0.42
N ILE A 225 -9.30 -19.27 -1.57
CA ILE A 225 -9.35 -19.89 -2.90
C ILE A 225 -8.27 -20.97 -3.02
N PHE A 226 -7.03 -20.64 -2.64
CA PHE A 226 -5.92 -21.59 -2.70
C PHE A 226 -6.12 -22.81 -1.78
N ILE A 227 -6.59 -22.61 -0.54
CA ILE A 227 -6.89 -23.71 0.39
C ILE A 227 -7.93 -24.64 -0.24
N ALA A 228 -9.00 -24.08 -0.82
CA ALA A 228 -10.01 -24.86 -1.53
C ALA A 228 -9.40 -25.65 -2.71
N THR A 229 -8.53 -25.02 -3.52
CA THR A 229 -7.81 -25.70 -4.61
C THR A 229 -6.96 -26.86 -4.10
N ILE A 230 -6.21 -26.68 -3.01
CA ILE A 230 -5.38 -27.75 -2.42
C ILE A 230 -6.25 -28.91 -1.94
N LEU A 231 -7.39 -28.64 -1.32
CA LEU A 231 -8.32 -29.68 -0.89
C LEU A 231 -8.86 -30.47 -2.10
N LEU A 232 -9.28 -29.77 -3.16
CA LEU A 232 -9.76 -30.39 -4.40
C LEU A 232 -8.69 -31.24 -5.07
N VAL A 233 -7.46 -30.72 -5.21
CA VAL A 233 -6.34 -31.45 -5.82
C VAL A 233 -5.97 -32.68 -4.98
N ASN A 234 -5.93 -32.57 -3.64
CA ASN A 234 -5.64 -33.72 -2.79
C ASN A 234 -6.75 -34.79 -2.85
N LEU A 235 -8.01 -34.38 -2.94
CA LEU A 235 -9.15 -35.29 -3.09
C LEU A 235 -9.06 -36.01 -4.44
N PHE A 236 -8.80 -35.28 -5.52
CA PHE A 236 -8.61 -35.80 -6.86
C PHE A 236 -7.43 -36.79 -6.92
N LEU A 237 -6.24 -36.38 -6.45
CA LEU A 237 -5.04 -37.21 -6.44
C LEU A 237 -5.24 -38.49 -5.61
N ASN A 238 -5.90 -38.39 -4.46
CA ASN A 238 -6.17 -39.55 -3.62
C ASN A 238 -7.06 -40.56 -4.33
N ARG A 239 -8.13 -40.09 -4.98
CA ARG A 239 -9.11 -40.95 -5.65
C ARG A 239 -8.60 -41.53 -6.98
N GLN A 240 -7.93 -40.72 -7.79
CA GLN A 240 -7.53 -41.10 -9.16
C GLN A 240 -6.16 -41.78 -9.22
N VAL A 241 -5.26 -41.50 -8.28
CA VAL A 241 -3.88 -42.01 -8.33
C VAL A 241 -3.55 -42.90 -7.14
N VAL A 242 -3.71 -42.40 -5.92
CA VAL A 242 -3.22 -43.10 -4.71
C VAL A 242 -3.99 -44.39 -4.44
N VAL A 243 -5.33 -44.36 -4.51
CA VAL A 243 -6.17 -45.55 -4.25
C VAL A 243 -5.95 -46.65 -5.30
N PRO A 244 -6.00 -46.37 -6.63
CA PRO A 244 -5.69 -47.38 -7.64
C PRO A 244 -4.28 -47.98 -7.50
N LEU A 245 -3.25 -47.16 -7.27
CA LEU A 245 -1.88 -47.66 -7.08
C LEU A 245 -1.76 -48.58 -5.85
N LYS A 246 -2.42 -48.25 -4.73
CA LYS A 246 -2.45 -49.11 -3.56
C LYS A 246 -3.13 -50.45 -3.84
N ARG A 247 -4.24 -50.44 -4.59
CA ARG A 247 -4.94 -51.67 -4.98
C ARG A 247 -4.04 -52.55 -5.85
N MET A 248 -3.38 -51.96 -6.85
CA MET A 248 -2.45 -52.68 -7.71
C MET A 248 -1.25 -53.26 -6.95
N THR A 249 -0.68 -52.49 -6.02
CA THR A 249 0.44 -52.95 -5.17
C THR A 249 0.03 -54.18 -4.35
N ARG A 250 -1.16 -54.14 -3.74
CA ARG A 250 -1.70 -55.27 -2.97
C ARG A 250 -1.89 -56.52 -3.83
N ILE A 251 -2.47 -56.39 -5.03
CA ILE A 251 -2.67 -57.53 -5.94
C ILE A 251 -1.32 -58.12 -6.36
N ALA A 252 -0.34 -57.28 -6.68
CA ALA A 252 0.99 -57.74 -7.04
C ALA A 252 1.68 -58.50 -5.89
N GLU A 253 1.47 -58.08 -4.65
CA GLU A 253 2.01 -58.73 -3.45
C GLU A 253 1.33 -60.10 -3.21
N GLU A 254 0.01 -60.20 -3.38
CA GLU A 254 -0.73 -61.48 -3.35
C GLU A 254 -0.24 -62.45 -4.43
N VAL A 255 -0.09 -61.98 -5.68
CA VAL A 255 0.47 -62.77 -6.80
C VAL A 255 1.89 -63.25 -6.49
N SER A 256 2.73 -62.39 -5.89
CA SER A 256 4.12 -62.75 -5.54
C SER A 256 4.24 -63.85 -4.49
N THR A 257 3.21 -64.02 -3.66
CA THR A 257 3.13 -65.07 -2.63
C THR A 257 2.47 -66.36 -3.12
N GLY A 258 2.16 -66.45 -4.42
CA GLY A 258 1.61 -67.65 -5.07
C GLY A 258 0.09 -67.67 -5.22
N HIS A 259 -0.62 -66.62 -4.78
CA HIS A 259 -2.07 -66.50 -4.96
C HIS A 259 -2.37 -65.90 -6.34
N MET A 260 -2.51 -66.76 -7.35
CA MET A 260 -2.63 -66.36 -8.75
C MET A 260 -4.08 -66.06 -9.20
N GLU A 261 -5.07 -66.32 -8.35
CA GLU A 261 -6.51 -66.21 -8.69
C GLU A 261 -7.08 -64.78 -8.56
N VAL A 262 -6.24 -63.79 -8.26
CA VAL A 262 -6.67 -62.41 -8.01
C VAL A 262 -6.88 -61.66 -9.33
N GLU A 263 -8.06 -61.05 -9.52
CA GLU A 263 -8.37 -60.30 -10.75
C GLU A 263 -7.97 -58.83 -10.68
N PHE A 264 -7.20 -58.38 -11.67
CA PHE A 264 -7.07 -56.95 -11.98
C PHE A 264 -8.37 -56.47 -12.65
N GLU A 265 -9.28 -55.90 -11.86
CA GLU A 265 -10.39 -55.10 -12.40
C GLU A 265 -9.84 -53.95 -13.24
N GLN A 266 -10.42 -53.71 -14.42
CA GLN A 266 -10.03 -52.60 -15.28
C GLN A 266 -10.50 -51.28 -14.66
N MET A 267 -9.60 -50.60 -13.95
CA MET A 267 -9.95 -49.45 -13.11
C MET A 267 -10.04 -48.10 -13.84
N SER A 268 -9.33 -47.91 -14.95
CA SER A 268 -9.26 -46.63 -15.65
C SER A 268 -8.81 -46.78 -17.12
N ASN A 269 -8.99 -45.72 -17.91
CA ASN A 269 -8.52 -45.57 -19.29
C ASN A 269 -7.27 -44.68 -19.42
N ASP A 270 -6.72 -44.22 -18.30
CA ASP A 270 -5.50 -43.41 -18.21
C ASP A 270 -4.22 -44.28 -18.11
N GLU A 271 -3.10 -43.65 -17.75
CA GLU A 271 -1.80 -44.30 -17.51
C GLU A 271 -1.87 -45.37 -16.40
N ILE A 272 -2.71 -45.19 -15.39
CA ILE A 272 -2.94 -46.19 -14.33
C ILE A 272 -3.66 -47.40 -14.92
N GLY A 273 -4.63 -47.17 -15.80
CA GLY A 273 -5.29 -48.21 -16.58
C GLY A 273 -4.34 -49.02 -17.47
N ASN A 274 -3.43 -48.32 -18.16
CA ASN A 274 -2.37 -48.94 -18.96
C ASN A 274 -1.44 -49.81 -18.10
N LEU A 275 -1.06 -49.32 -16.92
CA LEU A 275 -0.25 -50.07 -15.97
C LEU A 275 -0.97 -51.33 -15.47
N ALA A 276 -2.26 -51.23 -15.15
CA ALA A 276 -3.06 -52.37 -14.70
C ALA A 276 -3.12 -53.48 -15.78
N ARG A 277 -3.30 -53.10 -17.05
CA ARG A 277 -3.25 -54.05 -18.18
C ARG A 277 -1.89 -54.73 -18.33
N ALA A 278 -0.81 -53.99 -18.16
CA ALA A 278 0.55 -54.55 -18.22
C ALA A 278 0.78 -55.58 -17.10
N PHE A 279 0.38 -55.26 -15.86
CA PHE A 279 0.46 -56.18 -14.72
C PHE A 279 -0.37 -57.45 -14.92
N LYS A 280 -1.60 -57.32 -15.45
CA LYS A 280 -2.45 -58.48 -15.78
C LYS A 280 -1.77 -59.44 -16.77
N ARG A 281 -1.12 -58.92 -17.81
CA ARG A 281 -0.36 -59.77 -18.77
C ARG A 281 0.82 -60.49 -18.12
N MET A 282 1.51 -59.82 -17.20
CA MET A 282 2.63 -60.40 -16.45
C MET A 282 2.16 -61.54 -15.53
N GLN A 283 1.07 -61.35 -14.79
CA GLN A 283 0.47 -62.38 -13.95
C GLN A 283 0.12 -63.63 -14.76
N LEU A 284 -0.59 -63.48 -15.89
CA LEU A 284 -0.94 -64.60 -16.77
C LEU A 284 0.31 -65.34 -17.30
N SER A 285 1.36 -64.60 -17.63
CA SER A 285 2.63 -65.18 -18.10
C SER A 285 3.32 -66.02 -17.03
N LEU A 286 3.34 -65.52 -15.78
CA LEU A 286 3.84 -66.24 -14.60
C LEU A 286 3.01 -67.51 -14.32
N GLU A 287 1.68 -67.43 -14.42
CA GLU A 287 0.79 -68.56 -14.18
C GLU A 287 1.06 -69.70 -15.15
N MET A 288 1.21 -69.37 -16.44
CA MET A 288 1.54 -70.33 -17.48
C MET A 288 2.91 -70.96 -17.25
N ALA A 289 3.91 -70.17 -16.84
CA ALA A 289 5.25 -70.68 -16.54
C ALA A 289 5.24 -71.67 -15.36
N MET A 290 4.56 -71.32 -14.25
CA MET A 290 4.43 -72.20 -13.09
C MET A 290 3.66 -73.48 -13.41
N LYS A 291 2.57 -73.40 -14.19
CA LYS A 291 1.82 -74.58 -14.68
C LYS A 291 2.69 -75.51 -15.53
N ARG A 292 3.57 -74.96 -16.37
CA ARG A 292 4.53 -75.76 -17.17
C ARG A 292 5.53 -76.50 -16.28
N ILE A 293 6.13 -75.83 -15.31
CA ILE A 293 7.09 -76.45 -14.37
C ILE A 293 6.43 -77.57 -13.57
N LYS A 294 5.20 -77.36 -13.08
CA LYS A 294 4.46 -78.38 -12.32
C LYS A 294 4.14 -79.62 -13.18
N ARG A 295 3.87 -79.45 -14.47
CA ARG A 295 3.67 -80.55 -15.42
C ARG A 295 4.95 -81.34 -15.71
N THR A 296 6.11 -80.70 -15.79
CA THR A 296 7.39 -81.40 -16.02
C THR A 296 7.90 -82.14 -14.78
N GLN A 297 7.61 -81.68 -13.55
CA GLN A 297 7.98 -82.41 -12.33
C GLN A 297 7.05 -83.59 -12.00
N GLY A 298 5.79 -83.57 -12.44
CA GLY A 298 4.84 -84.68 -12.22
C GLY A 298 5.01 -85.89 -13.16
N GLY A 299 5.96 -85.85 -14.10
CA GLY A 299 6.18 -86.90 -15.11
C GLY A 299 7.45 -87.73 -14.92
N THR A 300 8.04 -87.76 -13.73
CA THR A 300 9.29 -88.53 -13.43
C THR A 300 9.14 -89.54 -12.29
N GLY A 301 7.91 -89.97 -12.01
CA GLY A 301 7.63 -91.06 -11.07
C GLY A 301 6.78 -92.14 -11.74
N ASP A 302 7.43 -92.92 -12.60
CA ASP A 302 7.03 -94.28 -12.99
C ASP A 302 8.27 -95.18 -12.78
#